data_AF-A0A832ZBF5-F1
#
_entry.id   AF-A0A832ZBF5-F1
#
_cell.length_a   1.000
_cell.length_b   1.000
_cell.length_c   1.000
_cell.angle_alpha   90.00
_cell.angle_beta   90.00
_cell.angle_gamma   90.00
#
_symmetry.space_group_name_H-M   'P 1'
#
loop_
_entity.id
_entity.type
_entity.pdbx_description
1 polymer ?
#
loop_
_entity_poly.entity_id
_entity_poly.type
_entity_poly.pdbx_seq_one_letter_code
_entity_poly.pdbx_strand_id
1 'polypeptide(L)'
;WEYFPVNKNRVKAIARDVSSGLWTRWSLITAETPDKVVNVAEYSATGALFMSAFNPIGGIDDVYASAIWRIVRDYAVYTDLSTGTYIPVRCEFKVERGPIKVPEDAVIYNSTLKKWVAAHAGEEAKAKVTYDCKLGNWHDGTPMTMADFKYSIAFNYEWAYKDGDDDPYYDEKIANAFVDIAKQIKGYEFVDEDTIVVYTDYIHPIADDVIASNNAVWPTLPWQLLYAMGELVAKGKEYDVSQKYSFSEEAEGVAQLDLLIKDHVADLRKVIEALKAKKAVPVAIAGDVSDPTAGYDALIKWIDAHGNAVVSNGPFYIERYDPDKIFVELKAFRDPTYPFSVDYWKQKLILAKLELAGVNVPTRVMTGDDLKIEVRANMVVEYPTEGTQPADKGFVYVEIRDENGNVVYSGDAKLAKAGVFELVVPGSETAKWEAGRYDIYVKGGLIEDVTSFTDKKTVVVIKKQVTSPSSPTSPTASSPSPTSTPTSPTETGICGPAALVGLALLPLLLRRRK
;
A
#
# COMPACT_ATOMS: atom_id res chain seq x y z
N TRP A 1 8.58 9.22 -13.98
CA TRP A 1 9.37 9.68 -12.83
C TRP A 1 8.98 11.12 -12.58
N GLU A 2 8.35 11.37 -11.45
CA GLU A 2 8.06 12.73 -11.01
C GLU A 2 9.07 13.12 -9.93
N TYR A 3 9.42 14.40 -9.89
CA TYR A 3 10.47 14.92 -9.04
C TYR A 3 9.86 15.85 -8.00
N PHE A 4 10.10 15.58 -6.72
CA PHE A 4 9.61 16.40 -5.61
C PHE A 4 10.77 17.13 -4.95
N PRO A 5 11.09 18.37 -5.35
CA PRO A 5 12.11 19.16 -4.68
C PRO A 5 11.62 19.57 -3.28
N VAL A 6 12.41 19.26 -2.25
CA VAL A 6 12.14 19.67 -0.87
C VAL A 6 13.28 20.52 -0.35
N ASN A 7 12.96 21.67 0.26
CA ASN A 7 13.97 22.48 0.93
C ASN A 7 14.42 21.80 2.24
N LYS A 8 15.47 20.98 2.15
CA LYS A 8 16.03 20.22 3.29
C LYS A 8 16.51 21.07 4.46
N ASN A 9 16.72 22.38 4.28
CA ASN A 9 17.10 23.28 5.38
C ASN A 9 15.89 23.72 6.21
N ARG A 10 14.67 23.54 5.68
CA ARG A 10 13.44 24.01 6.31
C ARG A 10 12.47 22.89 6.64
N VAL A 11 12.29 21.93 5.74
CA VAL A 11 11.36 20.83 5.90
C VAL A 11 12.13 19.61 6.41
N LYS A 12 11.67 19.04 7.53
CA LYS A 12 12.21 17.85 8.18
C LYS A 12 11.11 16.80 8.36
N ALA A 13 11.51 15.56 8.67
CA ALA A 13 10.60 14.46 8.97
C ALA A 13 9.44 14.34 7.97
N ILE A 14 9.72 14.50 6.67
CA ILE A 14 8.73 14.33 5.62
C ILE A 14 8.72 12.86 5.20
N ALA A 15 7.65 12.15 5.55
CA ALA A 15 7.49 10.75 5.16
C ALA A 15 7.34 10.63 3.65
N ARG A 16 7.95 9.59 3.07
CA ARG A 16 7.73 9.18 1.68
C ARG A 16 7.35 7.72 1.63
N ASP A 17 6.54 7.37 0.65
CA ASP A 17 6.20 5.98 0.34
C ASP A 17 7.23 5.38 -0.62
N VAL A 18 7.53 4.08 -0.47
CA VAL A 18 8.48 3.36 -1.34
C VAL A 18 8.00 3.26 -2.80
N SER A 19 6.69 3.30 -3.03
CA SER A 19 6.06 3.18 -4.35
C SER A 19 5.68 4.54 -4.95
N SER A 20 5.07 5.43 -4.17
CA SER A 20 4.48 6.68 -4.66
C SER A 20 5.25 7.95 -4.31
N GLY A 21 6.36 7.83 -3.57
CA GLY A 21 7.18 8.99 -3.18
C GLY A 21 6.38 9.93 -2.26
N LEU A 22 6.31 11.22 -2.62
CA LEU A 22 5.62 12.22 -1.80
C LEU A 22 4.13 12.38 -2.11
N TRP A 23 3.56 11.62 -3.05
CA TRP A 23 2.12 11.61 -3.31
C TRP A 23 1.29 10.98 -2.19
N THR A 24 1.92 10.19 -1.33
CA THR A 24 1.25 9.61 -0.17
C THR A 24 0.72 10.70 0.75
N ARG A 25 -0.39 10.40 1.45
CA ARG A 25 -0.93 11.30 2.48
C ARG A 25 0.08 11.59 3.59
N TRP A 26 0.99 10.65 3.85
CA TRP A 26 1.97 10.74 4.95
C TRP A 26 2.88 11.94 4.83
N SER A 27 3.23 12.36 3.61
CA SER A 27 4.15 13.47 3.36
C SER A 27 3.71 14.76 4.03
N LEU A 28 2.46 15.18 3.78
CA LEU A 28 1.94 16.45 4.30
C LEU A 28 1.51 16.36 5.76
N ILE A 29 1.13 15.16 6.24
CA ILE A 29 0.74 14.94 7.63
C ILE A 29 1.96 15.02 8.57
N THR A 30 3.12 14.55 8.10
CA THR A 30 4.31 14.36 8.94
C THR A 30 5.34 15.48 8.80
N ALA A 31 5.29 16.26 7.73
CA ALA A 31 6.25 17.31 7.45
C ALA A 31 6.37 18.33 8.60
N GLU A 32 7.60 18.51 9.08
CA GLU A 32 7.94 19.46 10.13
C GLU A 32 8.61 20.70 9.54
N THR A 33 8.19 21.87 10.04
CA THR A 33 8.79 23.16 9.74
C THR A 33 8.90 24.00 11.01
N PRO A 34 9.92 24.87 11.15
CA PRO A 34 10.12 25.67 12.38
C PRO A 34 8.93 26.53 12.82
N ASP A 35 8.11 26.97 11.87
CA ASP A 35 6.93 27.83 12.05
C ASP A 35 5.61 27.08 11.86
N LYS A 36 5.64 25.75 11.68
CA LYS A 36 4.47 24.88 11.46
C LYS A 36 3.66 25.22 10.20
N VAL A 37 4.31 25.78 9.18
CA VAL A 37 3.71 26.10 7.87
C VAL A 37 4.49 25.41 6.76
N VAL A 38 3.84 24.50 6.04
CA VAL A 38 4.38 23.89 4.82
C VAL A 38 3.82 24.64 3.62
N ASN A 39 4.71 25.24 2.82
CA ASN A 39 4.34 25.83 1.54
C ASN A 39 4.61 24.80 0.44
N VAL A 40 3.56 24.43 -0.29
CA VAL A 40 3.61 23.48 -1.39
C VAL A 40 3.39 24.23 -2.69
N ALA A 41 4.27 24.03 -3.66
CA ALA A 41 4.07 24.50 -5.02
C ALA A 41 3.72 23.30 -5.89
N GLU A 42 2.60 23.39 -6.59
CA GLU A 42 2.07 22.36 -7.46
C GLU A 42 2.06 22.87 -8.89
N TYR A 43 2.40 22.00 -9.84
CA TYR A 43 2.33 22.32 -11.26
C TYR A 43 1.06 21.71 -11.84
N SER A 44 0.07 22.55 -12.16
CA SER A 44 -1.13 22.14 -12.89
C SER A 44 -1.07 22.63 -14.34
N ALA A 45 -1.40 21.73 -15.27
CA ALA A 45 -1.24 21.96 -16.71
C ALA A 45 -2.28 22.93 -17.31
N THR A 46 -3.38 23.20 -16.63
CA THR A 46 -4.51 24.01 -17.15
C THR A 46 -4.53 25.45 -16.65
N GLY A 47 -3.60 25.84 -15.78
CA GLY A 47 -3.62 27.17 -15.17
C GLY A 47 -4.69 27.35 -14.08
N ALA A 48 -5.30 26.26 -13.61
CA ALA A 48 -6.15 26.21 -12.42
C ALA A 48 -5.49 25.34 -11.35
N LEU A 49 -5.88 25.50 -10.08
CA LEU A 49 -5.30 24.68 -9.01
C LEU A 49 -5.73 23.21 -9.12
N PHE A 50 -7.00 22.98 -9.43
CA PHE A 50 -7.59 21.65 -9.63
C PHE A 50 -8.12 21.53 -11.06
N MET A 51 -8.12 20.30 -11.59
CA MET A 51 -8.56 20.01 -12.97
C MET A 51 -9.92 19.31 -13.03
N SER A 52 -10.44 18.85 -11.90
CA SER A 52 -11.72 18.18 -11.75
C SER A 52 -12.54 18.85 -10.65
N ALA A 53 -13.85 18.61 -10.65
CA ALA A 53 -14.70 19.13 -9.60
C ALA A 53 -14.30 18.56 -8.24
N PHE A 54 -14.24 19.41 -7.21
CA PHE A 54 -13.93 19.00 -5.84
C PHE A 54 -15.17 18.42 -5.15
N ASN A 55 -15.64 17.26 -5.62
CA ASN A 55 -16.66 16.44 -4.97
C ASN A 55 -16.15 14.99 -4.85
N PRO A 56 -16.25 14.33 -3.67
CA PRO A 56 -15.66 13.00 -3.48
C PRO A 56 -16.54 11.83 -3.94
N ILE A 57 -17.63 12.10 -4.67
CA ILE A 57 -18.59 11.10 -5.12
C ILE A 57 -18.30 10.68 -6.57
N GLY A 58 -18.33 11.65 -7.49
CA GLY A 58 -18.06 11.44 -8.91
C GLY A 58 -16.97 12.36 -9.48
N GLY A 59 -16.38 13.24 -8.66
CA GLY A 59 -15.26 14.12 -9.01
C GLY A 59 -13.92 13.68 -8.42
N ILE A 60 -12.99 14.63 -8.24
CA ILE A 60 -11.61 14.39 -7.75
C ILE A 60 -10.87 13.35 -8.62
N ASP A 61 -10.95 13.55 -9.94
CA ASP A 61 -10.35 12.67 -10.95
C ASP A 61 -8.90 13.05 -11.29
N ASP A 62 -8.44 14.20 -10.81
CA ASP A 62 -7.08 14.66 -11.01
C ASP A 62 -6.22 14.47 -9.75
N VAL A 63 -4.91 14.29 -9.97
CA VAL A 63 -3.95 14.02 -8.90
C VAL A 63 -3.78 15.19 -7.94
N TYR A 64 -4.07 16.41 -8.37
CA TYR A 64 -3.89 17.64 -7.61
C TYR A 64 -4.99 17.78 -6.55
N ALA A 65 -6.26 17.66 -6.97
CA ALA A 65 -7.40 17.57 -6.06
C ALA A 65 -7.29 16.34 -5.13
N SER A 66 -6.84 15.20 -5.67
CA SER A 66 -6.65 13.97 -4.89
C SER A 66 -5.62 14.13 -3.77
N ALA A 67 -4.53 14.87 -4.01
CA ALA A 67 -3.51 15.14 -3.00
C ALA A 67 -4.07 15.92 -1.80
N ILE A 68 -4.93 16.90 -2.06
CA ILE A 68 -5.64 17.65 -1.01
C ILE A 68 -6.66 16.76 -0.30
N TRP A 69 -7.49 16.04 -1.06
CA TRP A 69 -8.53 15.19 -0.47
C TRP A 69 -7.97 14.12 0.47
N ARG A 70 -6.80 13.53 0.16
CA ARG A 70 -6.10 12.53 0.98
C ARG A 70 -5.79 12.96 2.42
N ILE A 71 -5.71 14.27 2.66
CA ILE A 71 -5.44 14.84 3.99
C ILE A 71 -6.62 15.63 4.56
N VAL A 72 -7.61 15.95 3.73
CA VAL A 72 -8.91 16.49 4.16
C VAL A 72 -9.80 15.39 4.73
N ARG A 73 -9.71 14.16 4.22
CA ARG A 73 -10.38 13.00 4.83
C ARG A 73 -9.40 12.05 5.51
N ASP A 74 -9.94 11.24 6.42
CA ASP A 74 -9.28 10.03 6.89
C ASP A 74 -9.77 8.77 6.15
N TYR A 75 -9.16 7.65 6.49
CA TYR A 75 -9.42 6.32 5.92
C TYR A 75 -9.63 5.33 7.07
N ALA A 76 -10.40 4.27 6.86
CA ALA A 76 -10.41 3.13 7.77
C ALA A 76 -9.01 2.49 7.87
N VAL A 77 -8.43 2.17 6.72
CA VAL A 77 -7.07 1.62 6.56
C VAL A 77 -6.34 2.35 5.42
N TYR A 78 -5.01 2.36 5.44
CA TYR A 78 -4.19 2.96 4.39
C TYR A 78 -2.85 2.24 4.24
N THR A 79 -2.14 2.44 3.15
CA THR A 79 -0.87 1.72 2.90
C THR A 79 0.26 2.20 3.82
N ASP A 80 1.00 1.25 4.37
CA ASP A 80 2.26 1.49 5.07
C ASP A 80 3.32 1.97 4.09
N LEU A 81 4.11 2.96 4.51
CA LEU A 81 5.07 3.62 3.64
C LEU A 81 6.26 2.75 3.22
N SER A 82 6.54 1.66 3.95
CA SER A 82 7.71 0.80 3.75
C SER A 82 7.37 -0.48 3.01
N THR A 83 6.20 -1.04 3.26
CA THR A 83 5.79 -2.35 2.74
C THR A 83 4.75 -2.25 1.62
N GLY A 84 3.98 -1.16 1.58
CA GLY A 84 2.78 -1.04 0.74
C GLY A 84 1.58 -1.89 1.21
N THR A 85 1.67 -2.60 2.35
CA THR A 85 0.54 -3.35 2.94
C THR A 85 -0.41 -2.41 3.64
N TYR A 86 -1.68 -2.78 3.78
CA TYR A 86 -2.66 -1.93 4.49
C TYR A 86 -2.49 -2.03 6.00
N ILE A 87 -2.41 -0.86 6.65
CA ILE A 87 -2.36 -0.71 8.10
C ILE A 87 -3.63 0.01 8.60
N PRO A 88 -4.08 -0.28 9.84
CA PRO A 88 -5.12 0.47 10.51
C PRO A 88 -4.83 1.97 10.54
N VAL A 89 -5.84 2.77 10.18
CA VAL A 89 -5.86 4.22 10.36
C VAL A 89 -6.96 4.55 11.35
N ARG A 90 -8.19 4.71 10.88
CA ARG A 90 -9.35 4.95 11.74
C ARG A 90 -9.93 3.66 12.30
N CYS A 91 -9.79 2.52 11.61
CA CYS A 91 -10.37 1.27 12.06
C CYS A 91 -9.30 0.18 12.20
N GLU A 92 -9.26 -0.44 13.37
CA GLU A 92 -8.63 -1.74 13.52
C GLU A 92 -9.50 -2.78 12.80
N PHE A 93 -8.90 -3.82 12.23
CA PHE A 93 -9.65 -4.85 11.53
C PHE A 93 -9.22 -6.26 11.93
N LYS A 94 -10.18 -7.18 11.87
CA LYS A 94 -9.96 -8.62 12.02
C LYS A 94 -10.64 -9.36 10.87
N VAL A 95 -9.88 -10.15 10.13
CA VAL A 95 -10.40 -11.03 9.07
C VAL A 95 -10.54 -12.44 9.61
N GLU A 96 -11.72 -13.02 9.44
CA GLU A 96 -12.01 -14.42 9.69
C GLU A 96 -12.33 -15.05 8.32
N ARG A 97 -11.53 -16.03 7.90
CA ARG A 97 -11.78 -16.77 6.64
C ARG A 97 -12.79 -17.88 6.87
N GLY A 98 -13.72 -18.01 5.95
CA GLY A 98 -14.90 -18.87 6.04
C GLY A 98 -14.67 -20.35 5.72
N PRO A 99 -15.77 -21.12 5.60
CA PRO A 99 -17.16 -20.65 5.50
C PRO A 99 -17.71 -20.08 6.82
N ILE A 100 -18.43 -18.96 6.73
CA ILE A 100 -19.10 -18.29 7.87
C ILE A 100 -20.57 -18.11 7.54
N LYS A 101 -21.47 -18.50 8.46
CA LYS A 101 -22.90 -18.25 8.30
C LYS A 101 -23.22 -16.76 8.45
N VAL A 102 -23.94 -16.24 7.48
CA VAL A 102 -24.44 -14.85 7.50
C VAL A 102 -25.63 -14.77 8.46
N PRO A 103 -25.60 -13.92 9.49
CA PRO A 103 -26.68 -13.83 10.49
C PRO A 103 -27.90 -13.06 9.94
N GLU A 104 -29.01 -13.09 10.68
CA GLU A 104 -30.28 -12.44 10.26
C GLU A 104 -30.26 -10.91 10.38
N ASP A 105 -29.36 -10.36 11.19
CA ASP A 105 -29.13 -8.92 11.38
C ASP A 105 -28.09 -8.34 10.40
N ALA A 106 -27.39 -9.18 9.62
CA ALA A 106 -26.57 -8.74 8.51
C ALA A 106 -27.46 -8.35 7.32
N VAL A 107 -27.44 -7.06 6.97
CA VAL A 107 -28.36 -6.46 6.01
C VAL A 107 -27.65 -5.83 4.80
N ILE A 108 -28.37 -5.72 3.70
CA ILE A 108 -27.99 -4.94 2.52
C ILE A 108 -29.10 -3.93 2.25
N TYR A 109 -28.75 -2.73 1.79
CA TYR A 109 -29.74 -1.74 1.38
C TYR A 109 -30.31 -2.12 0.01
N ASN A 110 -31.63 -2.28 -0.06
CA ASN A 110 -32.33 -2.47 -1.31
C ASN A 110 -32.87 -1.12 -1.81
N SER A 111 -32.30 -0.60 -2.90
CA SER A 111 -32.67 0.68 -3.50
C SER A 111 -34.14 0.68 -3.93
N THR A 112 -34.62 -0.35 -4.63
CA THR A 112 -36.00 -0.39 -5.14
C THR A 112 -37.05 -0.38 -4.02
N LEU A 113 -36.80 -1.12 -2.93
CA LEU A 113 -37.70 -1.19 -1.77
C LEU A 113 -37.44 -0.09 -0.73
N LYS A 114 -36.38 0.71 -0.91
CA LYS A 114 -35.91 1.77 -0.02
C LYS A 114 -35.78 1.32 1.44
N LYS A 115 -35.20 0.14 1.66
CA LYS A 115 -35.05 -0.45 3.01
C LYS A 115 -33.87 -1.41 3.11
N TRP A 116 -33.40 -1.60 4.34
CA TRP A 116 -32.44 -2.66 4.70
C TRP A 116 -33.13 -4.02 4.70
N VAL A 117 -32.51 -5.01 4.06
CA VAL A 117 -33.02 -6.39 3.97
C VAL A 117 -31.91 -7.39 4.29
N ALA A 118 -32.25 -8.45 5.02
CA ALA A 118 -31.37 -9.57 5.28
C ALA A 118 -31.35 -10.53 4.07
N ALA A 119 -30.86 -10.03 2.92
CA ALA A 119 -30.98 -10.71 1.62
C ALA A 119 -30.27 -12.08 1.56
N HIS A 120 -29.24 -12.28 2.40
CA HIS A 120 -28.40 -13.47 2.40
C HIS A 120 -28.36 -14.19 3.76
N ALA A 121 -29.34 -13.95 4.64
CA ALA A 121 -29.39 -14.61 5.94
C ALA A 121 -29.36 -16.15 5.78
N GLY A 122 -28.49 -16.81 6.55
CA GLY A 122 -28.28 -18.27 6.50
C GLY A 122 -27.37 -18.76 5.37
N GLU A 123 -27.03 -17.93 4.38
CA GLU A 123 -26.00 -18.24 3.38
C GLU A 123 -24.61 -18.32 4.02
N GLU A 124 -23.63 -18.78 3.25
CA GLU A 124 -22.21 -18.81 3.65
C GLU A 124 -21.43 -17.71 2.94
N ALA A 125 -20.68 -16.93 3.71
CA ALA A 125 -19.68 -16.00 3.20
C ALA A 125 -18.27 -16.61 3.28
N LYS A 126 -17.40 -16.27 2.33
CA LYS A 126 -15.99 -16.71 2.33
C LYS A 126 -15.12 -15.97 3.33
N ALA A 127 -15.51 -14.79 3.77
CA ALA A 127 -14.84 -14.06 4.84
C ALA A 127 -15.83 -13.18 5.62
N LYS A 128 -15.45 -12.91 6.87
CA LYS A 128 -16.05 -11.90 7.73
C LYS A 128 -14.94 -10.93 8.12
N VAL A 129 -15.16 -9.64 7.91
CA VAL A 129 -14.24 -8.60 8.38
C VAL A 129 -14.94 -7.78 9.45
N THR A 130 -14.36 -7.73 10.64
CA THR A 130 -14.83 -6.87 11.73
C THR A 130 -13.96 -5.62 11.77
N TYR A 131 -14.57 -4.44 11.75
CA TYR A 131 -13.91 -3.15 11.92
C TYR A 131 -14.36 -2.52 13.23
N ASP A 132 -13.39 -2.10 14.04
CA ASP A 132 -13.59 -1.32 15.28
C ASP A 132 -12.93 0.05 15.06
N CYS A 133 -13.74 1.11 15.06
CA CYS A 133 -13.38 2.39 14.48
C CYS A 133 -13.27 3.53 15.52
N LYS A 134 -12.21 4.33 15.41
CA LYS A 134 -12.05 5.57 16.17
C LYS A 134 -12.83 6.71 15.53
N LEU A 135 -14.05 6.92 16.01
CA LEU A 135 -14.86 8.07 15.62
C LEU A 135 -14.34 9.37 16.23
N GLY A 136 -14.78 10.50 15.67
CA GLY A 136 -14.51 11.84 16.17
C GLY A 136 -15.51 12.82 15.55
N ASN A 137 -15.24 14.11 15.68
CA ASN A 137 -16.04 15.12 15.03
C ASN A 137 -15.66 15.23 13.55
N TRP A 138 -16.67 15.51 12.72
CA TRP A 138 -16.52 16.12 11.42
C TRP A 138 -15.88 17.51 11.54
N HIS A 139 -15.35 18.05 10.45
CA HIS A 139 -14.70 19.36 10.43
C HIS A 139 -15.60 20.51 10.88
N ASP A 140 -16.92 20.38 10.69
CA ASP A 140 -17.92 21.35 11.15
C ASP A 140 -18.20 21.27 12.67
N GLY A 141 -17.55 20.33 13.37
CA GLY A 141 -17.65 20.12 14.82
C GLY A 141 -18.77 19.17 15.25
N THR A 142 -19.54 18.59 14.31
CA THR A 142 -20.58 17.61 14.65
C THR A 142 -19.99 16.21 14.83
N PRO A 143 -20.51 15.40 15.77
CA PRO A 143 -19.99 14.05 15.98
C PRO A 143 -20.35 13.12 14.83
N MET A 144 -19.39 12.26 14.44
CA MET A 144 -19.67 11.10 13.62
C MET A 144 -20.54 10.10 14.38
N THR A 145 -21.43 9.40 13.67
CA THR A 145 -22.34 8.38 14.23
C THR A 145 -22.50 7.20 13.28
N MET A 146 -23.07 6.09 13.78
CA MET A 146 -23.41 4.94 12.94
C MET A 146 -24.39 5.29 11.79
N ALA A 147 -25.18 6.37 11.91
CA ALA A 147 -26.03 6.86 10.83
C ALA A 147 -25.21 7.32 9.61
N ASP A 148 -24.00 7.86 9.80
CA ASP A 148 -23.11 8.25 8.71
C ASP A 148 -22.65 7.04 7.89
N PHE A 149 -22.33 5.93 8.56
CA PHE A 149 -21.95 4.69 7.89
C PHE A 149 -23.12 4.08 7.13
N LYS A 150 -24.27 3.92 7.80
CA LYS A 150 -25.49 3.38 7.18
C LYS A 150 -25.88 4.20 5.96
N TYR A 151 -25.89 5.53 6.07
CA TYR A 151 -26.28 6.37 4.94
C TYR A 151 -25.23 6.38 3.83
N SER A 152 -23.94 6.38 4.14
CA SER A 152 -22.89 6.26 3.12
C SER A 152 -22.99 4.96 2.33
N ILE A 153 -23.33 3.84 2.97
CA ILE A 153 -23.58 2.57 2.28
C ILE A 153 -24.85 2.68 1.44
N ALA A 154 -25.98 3.11 2.04
CA ALA A 154 -27.25 3.20 1.35
C ALA A 154 -27.21 4.15 0.13
N PHE A 155 -26.47 5.27 0.24
CA PHE A 155 -26.23 6.19 -0.87
C PHE A 155 -25.56 5.48 -2.05
N ASN A 156 -24.53 4.67 -1.82
CA ASN A 156 -23.89 3.94 -2.92
C ASN A 156 -24.84 2.94 -3.59
N TYR A 157 -25.66 2.21 -2.82
CA TYR A 157 -26.67 1.33 -3.41
C TYR A 157 -27.75 2.10 -4.17
N GLU A 158 -28.24 3.20 -3.62
CA GLU A 158 -29.21 4.07 -4.28
C GLU A 158 -28.68 4.57 -5.63
N TRP A 159 -27.46 5.11 -5.64
CA TRP A 159 -26.87 5.75 -6.81
C TRP A 159 -26.28 4.79 -7.84
N ALA A 160 -26.05 3.52 -7.48
CA ALA A 160 -25.48 2.50 -8.36
C ALA A 160 -26.52 1.62 -9.06
N TYR A 161 -27.74 1.51 -8.54
CA TYR A 161 -28.77 0.62 -9.07
C TYR A 161 -29.92 1.43 -9.66
N LYS A 162 -30.17 1.23 -10.95
CA LYS A 162 -31.24 1.93 -11.67
C LYS A 162 -32.61 1.34 -11.33
N ASP A 163 -33.42 2.04 -10.54
CA ASP A 163 -34.73 1.59 -10.06
C ASP A 163 -35.91 1.86 -11.04
N GLY A 164 -35.61 2.38 -12.24
CA GLY A 164 -36.55 2.64 -13.32
C GLY A 164 -35.92 3.48 -14.45
N ASP A 165 -36.59 3.64 -15.58
CA ASP A 165 -36.01 4.30 -16.76
C ASP A 165 -35.62 5.77 -16.51
N ASP A 166 -36.41 6.48 -15.69
CA ASP A 166 -36.26 7.90 -15.34
C ASP A 166 -35.77 8.12 -13.90
N ASP A 167 -34.97 7.19 -13.36
CA ASP A 167 -34.46 7.29 -11.99
C ASP A 167 -33.49 8.48 -11.83
N PRO A 168 -33.87 9.54 -11.07
CA PRO A 168 -33.00 10.71 -10.88
C PRO A 168 -31.88 10.45 -9.86
N TYR A 169 -31.91 9.31 -9.16
CA TYR A 169 -30.90 8.90 -8.21
C TYR A 169 -30.01 7.79 -8.78
N TYR A 170 -29.68 7.84 -10.08
CA TYR A 170 -28.73 6.93 -10.71
C TYR A 170 -27.57 7.72 -11.33
N ASP A 171 -26.34 7.24 -11.12
CA ASP A 171 -25.14 7.75 -11.77
C ASP A 171 -24.29 6.58 -12.29
N GLU A 172 -23.99 6.61 -13.60
CA GLU A 172 -23.29 5.51 -14.27
C GLU A 172 -21.86 5.31 -13.74
N LYS A 173 -21.16 6.38 -13.36
CA LYS A 173 -19.80 6.29 -12.83
C LYS A 173 -19.80 5.65 -11.44
N ILE A 174 -20.77 5.99 -10.59
CA ILE A 174 -20.96 5.35 -9.28
C ILE A 174 -21.33 3.87 -9.47
N ALA A 175 -22.24 3.55 -10.40
CA ALA A 175 -22.61 2.18 -10.72
C ALA A 175 -21.39 1.34 -11.14
N ASN A 176 -20.58 1.87 -12.08
CA ASN A 176 -19.36 1.21 -12.55
C ASN A 176 -18.31 1.00 -11.45
N ALA A 177 -18.25 1.90 -10.47
CA ALA A 177 -17.32 1.78 -9.35
C ALA A 177 -17.80 0.80 -8.26
N PHE A 178 -19.11 0.68 -8.04
CA PHE A 178 -19.65 0.02 -6.85
C PHE A 178 -20.31 -1.34 -7.10
N VAL A 179 -20.99 -1.56 -8.25
CA VAL A 179 -21.84 -2.75 -8.46
C VAL A 179 -21.07 -4.07 -8.31
N ASP A 180 -19.83 -4.14 -8.79
CA ASP A 180 -19.03 -5.37 -8.69
C ASP A 180 -18.53 -5.62 -7.26
N ILE A 181 -18.28 -4.56 -6.48
CA ILE A 181 -17.99 -4.66 -5.05
C ILE A 181 -19.26 -5.16 -4.33
N ALA A 182 -20.41 -4.52 -4.58
CA ALA A 182 -21.68 -4.84 -3.95
C ALA A 182 -22.09 -6.31 -4.14
N LYS A 183 -21.83 -6.90 -5.32
CA LYS A 183 -22.08 -8.34 -5.60
C LYS A 183 -21.29 -9.29 -4.70
N GLN A 184 -20.13 -8.86 -4.19
CA GLN A 184 -19.32 -9.68 -3.28
C GLN A 184 -19.78 -9.54 -1.83
N ILE A 185 -20.55 -8.51 -1.48
CA ILE A 185 -21.01 -8.29 -0.11
C ILE A 185 -22.26 -9.13 0.16
N LYS A 186 -22.23 -9.89 1.26
CA LYS A 186 -23.34 -10.70 1.76
C LYS A 186 -24.13 -10.02 2.86
N GLY A 187 -23.57 -9.01 3.51
CA GLY A 187 -24.29 -8.18 4.47
C GLY A 187 -23.37 -7.34 5.32
N TYR A 188 -23.96 -6.27 5.85
CA TYR A 188 -23.38 -5.40 6.86
C TYR A 188 -24.13 -5.62 8.17
N GLU A 189 -23.40 -5.87 9.24
CA GLU A 189 -23.93 -5.91 10.59
C GLU A 189 -23.38 -4.69 11.34
N PHE A 190 -24.29 -3.88 11.89
CA PHE A 190 -23.98 -2.67 12.65
C PHE A 190 -24.08 -3.01 14.13
N VAL A 191 -22.94 -3.33 14.75
CA VAL A 191 -22.90 -4.02 16.05
C VAL A 191 -23.20 -3.05 17.20
N ASP A 192 -22.56 -1.88 17.18
CA ASP A 192 -22.70 -0.83 18.20
C ASP A 192 -22.42 0.56 17.59
N GLU A 193 -21.92 1.52 18.37
CA GLU A 193 -21.67 2.89 17.93
C GLU A 193 -20.52 3.04 16.91
N ASP A 194 -19.55 2.13 16.93
CA ASP A 194 -18.31 2.25 16.15
C ASP A 194 -17.78 0.93 15.55
N THR A 195 -18.50 -0.17 15.76
CA THR A 195 -18.17 -1.49 15.21
C THR A 195 -19.08 -1.88 14.05
N ILE A 196 -18.46 -2.26 12.92
CA ILE A 196 -19.16 -2.76 11.72
C ILE A 196 -18.54 -4.07 11.29
N VAL A 197 -19.38 -5.05 10.97
CA VAL A 197 -18.98 -6.33 10.41
C VAL A 197 -19.45 -6.42 8.96
N VAL A 198 -18.56 -6.85 8.08
CA VAL A 198 -18.84 -7.06 6.66
C VAL A 198 -18.65 -8.54 6.32
N TYR A 199 -19.71 -9.16 5.84
CA TYR A 199 -19.70 -10.52 5.31
C TYR A 199 -19.46 -10.43 3.80
N THR A 200 -18.46 -11.15 3.28
CA THR A 200 -18.01 -10.97 1.89
C THR A 200 -17.52 -12.26 1.25
N ASP A 201 -17.70 -12.35 -0.07
CA ASP A 201 -17.12 -13.38 -0.94
C ASP A 201 -15.79 -12.94 -1.59
N TYR A 202 -15.37 -11.69 -1.38
CA TYR A 202 -14.06 -11.24 -1.79
C TYR A 202 -12.98 -11.88 -0.92
N ILE A 203 -12.08 -12.64 -1.55
CA ILE A 203 -10.94 -13.27 -0.90
C ILE A 203 -9.66 -12.92 -1.66
N HIS A 204 -8.61 -12.58 -0.92
CA HIS A 204 -7.26 -12.55 -1.47
C HIS A 204 -6.51 -13.80 -0.99
N PRO A 205 -5.75 -14.51 -1.84
CA PRO A 205 -5.22 -15.84 -1.50
C PRO A 205 -4.38 -15.87 -0.21
N ILE A 206 -3.59 -14.81 0.04
CA ILE A 206 -2.59 -14.79 1.12
C ILE A 206 -2.82 -13.62 2.09
N ALA A 207 -2.95 -12.40 1.56
CA ALA A 207 -3.02 -11.16 2.34
C ALA A 207 -4.43 -10.84 2.89
N ASP A 208 -4.59 -10.84 4.22
CA ASP A 208 -5.83 -10.47 4.90
C ASP A 208 -6.06 -8.95 4.93
N ASP A 209 -5.00 -8.15 4.96
CA ASP A 209 -5.08 -6.70 4.90
C ASP A 209 -5.67 -6.19 3.56
N VAL A 210 -5.47 -6.95 2.48
CA VAL A 210 -6.13 -6.70 1.18
C VAL A 210 -7.62 -7.04 1.23
N ILE A 211 -8.00 -8.13 1.91
CA ILE A 211 -9.42 -8.47 2.14
C ILE A 211 -10.09 -7.34 2.94
N ALA A 212 -9.45 -6.87 4.01
CA ALA A 212 -9.95 -5.76 4.80
C ALA A 212 -10.04 -4.48 3.96
N SER A 213 -8.97 -4.05 3.28
CA SER A 213 -9.03 -2.80 2.51
C SER A 213 -10.10 -2.80 1.41
N ASN A 214 -10.37 -3.94 0.76
CA ASN A 214 -11.40 -4.02 -0.28
C ASN A 214 -12.83 -3.91 0.28
N ASN A 215 -13.03 -4.26 1.55
CA ASN A 215 -14.35 -4.29 2.21
C ASN A 215 -14.49 -3.20 3.26
N ALA A 216 -13.56 -2.25 3.33
CA ALA A 216 -13.55 -1.20 4.33
C ALA A 216 -14.65 -0.18 4.03
N VAL A 217 -15.50 0.07 5.03
CA VAL A 217 -16.50 1.14 4.98
C VAL A 217 -16.03 2.27 5.88
N TRP A 218 -15.89 3.47 5.31
CA TRP A 218 -15.58 4.68 6.07
C TRP A 218 -16.32 5.88 5.46
N PRO A 219 -17.25 6.53 6.19
CA PRO A 219 -17.90 7.72 5.69
C PRO A 219 -16.88 8.86 5.61
N THR A 220 -16.92 9.59 4.49
CA THR A 220 -15.98 10.70 4.22
C THR A 220 -16.66 12.06 4.20
N LEU A 221 -18.00 12.08 4.28
CA LEU A 221 -18.85 13.26 4.42
C LEU A 221 -19.90 12.99 5.50
N PRO A 222 -20.35 14.01 6.26
CA PRO A 222 -21.53 13.90 7.10
C PRO A 222 -22.75 13.50 6.28
N TRP A 223 -23.63 12.64 6.82
CA TRP A 223 -24.80 12.17 6.08
C TRP A 223 -25.71 13.31 5.60
N GLN A 224 -25.81 14.40 6.36
CA GLN A 224 -26.61 15.59 5.99
C GLN A 224 -26.10 16.23 4.70
N LEU A 225 -24.78 16.34 4.57
CA LEU A 225 -24.13 16.92 3.39
C LEU A 225 -24.29 15.98 2.20
N LEU A 226 -24.02 14.70 2.40
CA LEU A 226 -24.20 13.68 1.35
C LEU A 226 -25.65 13.65 0.85
N TYR A 227 -26.63 13.78 1.75
CA TYR A 227 -28.04 13.81 1.39
C TYR A 227 -28.42 15.08 0.64
N ALA A 228 -27.97 16.25 1.11
CA ALA A 228 -28.21 17.51 0.41
C ALA A 228 -27.58 17.54 -0.99
N MET A 229 -26.39 16.96 -1.15
CA MET A 229 -25.75 16.80 -2.45
C MET A 229 -26.61 15.92 -3.38
N GLY A 230 -27.10 14.78 -2.88
CA GLY A 230 -28.00 13.91 -3.65
C GLY A 230 -29.30 14.61 -4.05
N GLU A 231 -29.93 15.34 -3.14
CA GLU A 231 -31.15 16.11 -3.42
C GLU A 231 -30.92 17.25 -4.42
N LEU A 232 -29.77 17.92 -4.36
CA LEU A 232 -29.41 18.95 -5.35
C LEU A 232 -29.29 18.36 -6.76
N VAL A 233 -28.57 17.24 -6.89
CA VAL A 233 -28.36 16.58 -8.19
C VAL A 233 -29.66 15.99 -8.74
N ALA A 234 -30.41 15.26 -7.91
CA ALA A 234 -31.63 14.57 -8.35
C ALA A 234 -32.82 15.52 -8.55
N LYS A 235 -32.94 16.56 -7.70
CA LYS A 235 -34.17 17.35 -7.52
C LYS A 235 -33.95 18.85 -7.39
N GLY A 236 -32.82 19.41 -7.82
CA GLY A 236 -32.50 20.84 -7.65
C GLY A 236 -33.63 21.82 -7.99
N LYS A 237 -34.44 21.54 -9.02
CA LYS A 237 -35.60 22.36 -9.40
C LYS A 237 -36.66 22.49 -8.29
N GLU A 238 -36.85 21.47 -7.45
CA GLU A 238 -37.77 21.51 -6.31
C GLU A 238 -37.28 22.47 -5.20
N TYR A 239 -36.02 22.88 -5.27
CA TYR A 239 -35.35 23.76 -4.33
C TYR A 239 -35.07 25.16 -4.91
N ASP A 240 -35.76 25.52 -6.00
CA ASP A 240 -35.56 26.79 -6.72
C ASP A 240 -34.11 26.97 -7.22
N VAL A 241 -33.51 25.87 -7.67
CA VAL A 241 -32.21 25.85 -8.33
C VAL A 241 -32.41 25.57 -9.82
N SER A 242 -32.03 26.54 -10.65
CA SER A 242 -32.16 26.46 -12.11
C SER A 242 -31.01 25.67 -12.76
N GLN A 243 -29.82 25.69 -12.15
CA GLN A 243 -28.64 24.97 -12.63
C GLN A 243 -28.87 23.47 -12.44
N LYS A 244 -28.66 22.68 -13.50
CA LYS A 244 -28.65 21.22 -13.41
C LYS A 244 -27.26 20.75 -13.00
N TYR A 245 -27.19 19.88 -12.00
CA TYR A 245 -25.94 19.31 -11.51
C TYR A 245 -25.85 17.81 -11.84
N SER A 246 -24.62 17.31 -11.93
CA SER A 246 -24.28 15.88 -11.96
C SER A 246 -23.11 15.62 -11.00
N PHE A 247 -22.95 14.39 -10.52
CA PHE A 247 -21.76 14.03 -9.75
C PHE A 247 -20.55 13.79 -10.64
N SER A 248 -20.76 13.22 -11.82
CA SER A 248 -19.69 12.67 -12.66
C SER A 248 -19.62 13.26 -14.08
N GLU A 249 -20.66 13.97 -14.52
CA GLU A 249 -20.77 14.49 -15.88
C GLU A 249 -20.67 16.01 -15.95
N GLU A 250 -20.04 16.51 -17.00
CA GLU A 250 -20.09 17.91 -17.42
C GLU A 250 -20.54 17.97 -18.88
N ALA A 251 -21.60 18.73 -19.16
CA ALA A 251 -22.18 18.87 -20.49
C ALA A 251 -22.83 20.26 -20.66
N GLU A 252 -23.27 20.59 -21.87
CA GLU A 252 -23.98 21.86 -22.10
C GLU A 252 -25.23 21.96 -21.20
N GLY A 253 -25.23 22.95 -20.31
CA GLY A 253 -26.30 23.16 -19.33
C GLY A 253 -26.29 22.23 -18.12
N VAL A 254 -25.28 21.37 -17.96
CA VAL A 254 -25.08 20.48 -16.80
C VAL A 254 -23.69 20.69 -16.23
N ALA A 255 -23.63 21.13 -14.98
CA ALA A 255 -22.37 21.33 -14.26
C ALA A 255 -22.05 20.11 -13.41
N GLN A 256 -20.78 19.69 -13.38
CA GLN A 256 -20.33 18.77 -12.36
C GLN A 256 -20.35 19.49 -11.00
N LEU A 257 -21.00 18.92 -9.99
CA LEU A 257 -21.11 19.52 -8.67
C LEU A 257 -19.71 19.71 -8.07
N ASP A 258 -19.44 20.89 -7.53
CA ASP A 258 -18.14 21.24 -6.95
C ASP A 258 -18.37 21.93 -5.61
N LEU A 259 -17.70 21.45 -4.55
CA LEU A 259 -17.90 21.95 -3.19
C LEU A 259 -17.07 23.20 -2.84
N LEU A 260 -16.27 23.70 -3.78
CA LEU A 260 -15.43 24.89 -3.68
C LEU A 260 -15.95 26.06 -4.55
N ILE A 261 -16.70 25.78 -5.61
CA ILE A 261 -17.26 26.82 -6.50
C ILE A 261 -18.41 27.55 -5.79
N LYS A 262 -18.26 28.87 -5.64
CA LYS A 262 -19.18 29.73 -4.87
C LYS A 262 -20.66 29.57 -5.25
N ASP A 263 -20.97 29.55 -6.54
CA ASP A 263 -22.36 29.47 -7.00
C ASP A 263 -22.95 28.07 -6.73
N HIS A 264 -22.14 27.01 -6.88
CA HIS A 264 -22.54 25.63 -6.54
C HIS A 264 -22.81 25.49 -5.04
N VAL A 265 -21.93 26.06 -4.21
CA VAL A 265 -22.08 26.10 -2.75
C VAL A 265 -23.32 26.89 -2.34
N ALA A 266 -23.64 27.99 -3.02
CA ALA A 266 -24.84 28.77 -2.76
C ALA A 266 -26.13 27.99 -3.06
N ASP A 267 -26.17 27.25 -4.18
CA ASP A 267 -27.31 26.39 -4.52
C ASP A 267 -27.44 25.21 -3.55
N LEU A 268 -26.32 24.58 -3.17
CA LEU A 268 -26.31 23.53 -2.15
C LEU A 268 -26.80 24.05 -0.79
N ARG A 269 -26.42 25.28 -0.41
CA ARG A 269 -26.90 25.93 0.81
C ARG A 269 -28.42 26.10 0.82
N LYS A 270 -29.05 26.45 -0.31
CA LYS A 270 -30.53 26.52 -0.43
C LYS A 270 -31.17 25.17 -0.14
N VAL A 271 -30.60 24.09 -0.69
CA VAL A 271 -31.08 22.71 -0.45
C VAL A 271 -30.93 22.35 1.03
N ILE A 272 -29.77 22.63 1.64
CA ILE A 272 -29.53 22.41 3.08
C ILE A 272 -30.56 23.15 3.95
N GLU A 273 -30.86 24.41 3.66
CA GLU A 273 -31.86 25.19 4.39
C GLU A 273 -33.27 24.61 4.26
N ALA A 274 -33.65 24.18 3.05
CA ALA A 274 -34.94 23.57 2.80
C ALA A 274 -35.08 22.22 3.51
N LEU A 275 -34.03 21.38 3.50
CA LEU A 275 -34.00 20.10 4.21
C LEU A 275 -34.06 20.31 5.73
N LYS A 276 -33.33 21.31 6.25
CA LYS A 276 -33.41 21.71 7.66
C LYS A 276 -34.83 22.12 8.05
N ALA A 277 -35.49 22.97 7.27
CA ALA A 277 -36.86 23.43 7.54
C ALA A 277 -37.86 22.26 7.57
N LYS A 278 -37.64 21.24 6.74
CA LYS A 278 -38.43 19.99 6.71
C LYS A 278 -38.03 18.97 7.78
N LYS A 279 -36.93 19.21 8.52
CA LYS A 279 -36.25 18.20 9.36
C LYS A 279 -36.06 16.88 8.61
N ALA A 280 -35.61 16.97 7.36
CA ALA A 280 -35.53 15.82 6.48
C ALA A 280 -34.46 14.84 6.96
N VAL A 281 -34.80 13.55 6.97
CA VAL A 281 -33.89 12.44 7.21
C VAL A 281 -34.14 11.42 6.10
N PRO A 282 -33.11 10.94 5.39
CA PRO A 282 -33.30 9.94 4.35
C PRO A 282 -33.81 8.63 4.96
N VAL A 283 -34.71 7.95 4.24
CA VAL A 283 -35.43 6.76 4.72
C VAL A 283 -34.50 5.65 5.23
N ALA A 284 -33.31 5.52 4.65
CA ALA A 284 -32.30 4.54 5.04
C ALA A 284 -31.83 4.66 6.51
N ILE A 285 -31.96 5.83 7.14
CA ILE A 285 -31.53 6.10 8.52
C ILE A 285 -32.62 6.81 9.35
N ALA A 286 -33.87 6.80 8.87
CA ALA A 286 -34.99 7.46 9.56
C ALA A 286 -35.25 6.89 10.97
N GLY A 287 -34.85 5.64 11.23
CA GLY A 287 -34.92 5.03 12.56
C GLY A 287 -33.75 5.41 13.49
N ASP A 288 -32.64 5.93 12.94
CA ASP A 288 -31.41 6.23 13.68
C ASP A 288 -31.34 7.71 14.09
N VAL A 289 -32.01 8.61 13.37
CA VAL A 289 -31.93 10.06 13.58
C VAL A 289 -33.29 10.64 13.92
N SER A 290 -33.41 11.18 15.14
CA SER A 290 -34.65 11.81 15.63
C SER A 290 -34.74 13.31 15.33
N ASP A 291 -33.62 14.04 15.38
CA ASP A 291 -33.55 15.45 14.98
C ASP A 291 -32.28 15.74 14.18
N PRO A 292 -32.38 16.05 12.87
CA PRO A 292 -31.23 16.33 12.03
C PRO A 292 -30.75 17.80 12.10
N THR A 293 -31.49 18.67 12.80
CA THR A 293 -31.34 20.13 12.72
C THR A 293 -29.92 20.60 13.04
N ALA A 294 -29.30 20.03 14.08
CA ALA A 294 -27.95 20.43 14.51
C ALA A 294 -26.89 20.21 13.43
N GLY A 295 -27.01 19.12 12.65
CA GLY A 295 -26.09 18.84 11.54
C GLY A 295 -26.26 19.84 10.39
N TYR A 296 -27.50 20.13 10.00
CA TYR A 296 -27.74 21.14 8.97
C TYR A 296 -27.30 22.55 9.42
N ASP A 297 -27.47 22.89 10.70
CA ASP A 297 -26.97 24.15 11.26
C ASP A 297 -25.45 24.24 11.19
N ALA A 298 -24.74 23.16 11.49
CA ALA A 298 -23.28 23.10 11.41
C ALA A 298 -22.79 23.28 9.97
N LEU A 299 -23.44 22.64 8.99
CA LEU A 299 -23.11 22.81 7.57
C LEU A 299 -23.32 24.25 7.08
N ILE A 300 -24.43 24.89 7.46
CA ILE A 300 -24.69 26.30 7.11
C ILE A 300 -23.61 27.18 7.73
N LYS A 301 -23.31 26.99 9.02
CA LYS A 301 -22.26 27.73 9.72
C LYS A 301 -20.89 27.53 9.09
N TRP A 302 -20.59 26.30 8.63
CA TRP A 302 -19.35 25.98 7.93
C TRP A 302 -19.25 26.77 6.63
N ILE A 303 -20.29 26.74 5.79
CA ILE A 303 -20.35 27.49 4.53
C ILE A 303 -20.19 29.00 4.79
N ASP A 304 -20.88 29.53 5.81
CA ASP A 304 -20.82 30.95 6.14
C ASP A 304 -19.42 31.37 6.64
N ALA A 305 -18.68 30.47 7.31
CA ALA A 305 -17.34 30.74 7.85
C ALA A 305 -16.21 30.54 6.82
N HIS A 306 -16.31 29.52 5.97
CA HIS A 306 -15.21 29.08 5.09
C HIS A 306 -15.48 29.29 3.60
N GLY A 307 -16.72 29.63 3.21
CA GLY A 307 -17.13 29.87 1.83
C GLY A 307 -17.15 28.62 0.94
N ASN A 308 -16.97 27.43 1.52
CA ASN A 308 -16.99 26.15 0.82
C ASN A 308 -17.86 25.14 1.58
N ALA A 309 -18.25 24.05 0.91
CA ALA A 309 -19.05 22.97 1.50
C ALA A 309 -18.22 21.70 1.80
N VAL A 310 -16.89 21.79 1.83
CA VAL A 310 -16.01 20.64 2.06
C VAL A 310 -15.90 20.37 3.56
N VAL A 311 -16.71 19.41 4.05
CA VAL A 311 -16.67 18.91 5.42
C VAL A 311 -16.30 17.43 5.41
N SER A 312 -15.23 17.06 6.12
CA SER A 312 -14.79 15.67 6.25
C SER A 312 -14.18 15.43 7.64
N ASN A 313 -13.30 14.44 7.80
CA ASN A 313 -12.81 13.95 9.09
C ASN A 313 -11.29 13.74 9.14
N GLY A 314 -10.54 14.33 8.22
CA GLY A 314 -9.09 14.20 8.15
C GLY A 314 -8.31 15.17 9.04
N PRO A 315 -6.97 15.05 9.05
CA PRO A 315 -6.07 15.87 9.87
C PRO A 315 -6.02 17.36 9.48
N PHE A 316 -6.52 17.71 8.30
CA PHE A 316 -6.62 19.09 7.83
C PHE A 316 -8.01 19.35 7.28
N TYR A 317 -8.40 20.61 7.21
CA TYR A 317 -9.62 21.06 6.54
C TYR A 317 -9.29 22.23 5.61
N ILE A 318 -10.15 22.49 4.62
CA ILE A 318 -9.99 23.61 3.70
C ILE A 318 -10.48 24.88 4.38
N GLU A 319 -9.54 25.71 4.83
CA GLU A 319 -9.84 26.99 5.45
C GLU A 319 -10.32 28.00 4.42
N ARG A 320 -9.64 28.04 3.25
CA ARG A 320 -9.91 28.99 2.18
C ARG A 320 -9.47 28.45 0.84
N TYR A 321 -10.24 28.76 -0.19
CA TYR A 321 -9.89 28.55 -1.59
C TYR A 321 -10.02 29.87 -2.36
N ASP A 322 -9.00 30.21 -3.14
CA ASP A 322 -8.94 31.43 -3.96
C ASP A 322 -8.50 31.04 -5.39
N PRO A 323 -9.46 30.78 -6.31
CA PRO A 323 -9.15 30.33 -7.66
C PRO A 323 -8.40 31.39 -8.48
N ASP A 324 -8.67 32.68 -8.24
CA ASP A 324 -8.01 33.80 -8.94
C ASP A 324 -6.51 33.87 -8.63
N LYS A 325 -6.13 33.42 -7.42
CA LYS A 325 -4.73 33.34 -6.98
C LYS A 325 -4.12 31.95 -7.13
N ILE A 326 -4.86 30.98 -7.65
CA ILE A 326 -4.45 29.56 -7.75
C ILE A 326 -3.94 29.08 -6.38
N PHE A 327 -4.78 29.24 -5.36
CA PHE A 327 -4.37 29.08 -3.97
C PHE A 327 -5.42 28.34 -3.13
N VAL A 328 -4.95 27.39 -2.33
CA VAL A 328 -5.72 26.73 -1.27
C VAL A 328 -4.97 26.81 0.04
N GLU A 329 -5.68 27.13 1.10
CA GLU A 329 -5.17 27.14 2.47
C GLU A 329 -5.81 25.99 3.24
N LEU A 330 -4.96 25.11 3.77
CA LEU A 330 -5.37 24.06 4.68
C LEU A 330 -4.98 24.44 6.10
N LYS A 331 -5.90 24.28 7.04
CA LYS A 331 -5.59 24.38 8.47
C LYS A 331 -5.71 23.03 9.12
N ALA A 332 -4.82 22.78 10.07
CA ALA A 332 -4.81 21.52 10.78
C ALA A 332 -6.05 21.42 11.67
N PHE A 333 -6.77 20.30 11.58
CA PHE A 333 -7.90 20.01 12.44
C PHE A 333 -7.36 19.66 13.83
N ARG A 334 -7.66 20.52 14.82
CA ARG A 334 -7.19 20.41 16.20
C ARG A 334 -8.37 20.28 17.17
N ASP A 335 -9.42 19.63 16.70
CA ASP A 335 -10.54 19.25 17.52
C ASP A 335 -10.10 18.20 18.56
N PRO A 336 -10.50 18.31 19.85
CA PRO A 336 -10.11 17.38 20.90
C PRO A 336 -10.53 15.92 20.66
N THR A 337 -11.52 15.67 19.82
CA THR A 337 -12.00 14.33 19.45
C THR A 337 -11.20 13.71 18.29
N TYR A 338 -10.32 14.47 17.63
CA TYR A 338 -9.46 13.92 16.59
C TYR A 338 -8.44 12.93 17.21
N PRO A 339 -8.39 11.65 16.77
CA PRO A 339 -7.73 10.59 17.53
C PRO A 339 -6.20 10.59 17.43
N PHE A 340 -5.61 11.36 16.51
CA PHE A 340 -4.17 11.34 16.27
C PHE A 340 -3.53 12.65 16.70
N SER A 341 -2.60 12.56 17.65
CA SER A 341 -1.75 13.69 18.00
C SER A 341 -0.79 14.01 16.85
N VAL A 342 -0.18 15.19 16.90
CA VAL A 342 0.78 15.66 15.88
C VAL A 342 1.94 14.68 15.66
N ASP A 343 2.39 14.00 16.72
CA ASP A 343 3.51 13.05 16.65
C ASP A 343 3.09 11.60 16.38
N TYR A 344 1.79 11.29 16.37
CA TYR A 344 1.29 9.91 16.30
C TYR A 344 1.84 9.16 15.08
N TRP A 345 1.63 9.70 13.87
CA TRP A 345 2.07 9.06 12.63
C TRP A 345 3.59 9.05 12.49
N LYS A 346 4.28 10.03 13.05
CA LYS A 346 5.74 10.07 13.12
C LYS A 346 6.34 8.95 13.96
N GLN A 347 5.66 8.56 15.04
CA GLN A 347 6.09 7.45 15.90
C GLN A 347 5.69 6.08 15.33
N LYS A 348 4.61 6.02 14.56
CA LYS A 348 4.08 4.77 14.00
C LYS A 348 4.75 4.35 12.69
N LEU A 349 5.05 5.31 11.82
CA LEU A 349 5.62 5.04 10.50
C LEU A 349 7.15 4.97 10.59
N ILE A 350 7.73 3.97 9.94
CA ILE A 350 9.19 3.79 9.88
C ILE A 350 9.56 3.46 8.44
N LEU A 351 10.47 4.24 7.85
CA LEU A 351 11.11 3.87 6.59
C LEU A 351 12.53 3.45 6.91
N ALA A 352 12.83 2.16 6.77
CA ALA A 352 14.17 1.65 6.97
C ALA A 352 14.46 0.48 6.03
N LYS A 353 15.73 0.29 5.72
CA LYS A 353 16.24 -0.83 4.95
C LYS A 353 17.50 -1.38 5.59
N LEU A 354 17.83 -2.64 5.29
CA LEU A 354 19.16 -3.14 5.58
C LEU A 354 20.11 -2.84 4.43
N GLU A 355 21.31 -2.39 4.77
CA GLU A 355 22.42 -2.27 3.84
C GLU A 355 23.53 -3.23 4.24
N LEU A 356 24.09 -3.93 3.25
CA LEU A 356 25.18 -4.84 3.47
C LEU A 356 26.45 -4.08 3.88
N ALA A 357 27.01 -4.43 5.03
CA ALA A 357 28.28 -3.91 5.51
C ALA A 357 29.47 -4.83 5.20
N GLY A 358 29.22 -6.13 4.99
CA GLY A 358 30.24 -7.07 4.53
C GLY A 358 29.81 -8.53 4.67
N VAL A 359 30.49 -9.43 3.96
CA VAL A 359 30.32 -10.88 4.11
C VAL A 359 31.69 -11.51 4.32
N ASN A 360 31.85 -12.17 5.46
CA ASN A 360 33.06 -12.86 5.87
C ASN A 360 32.84 -14.37 5.72
N VAL A 361 33.57 -14.97 4.78
CA VAL A 361 33.61 -16.41 4.54
C VAL A 361 35.08 -16.84 4.44
N PRO A 362 35.45 -18.02 4.98
CA PRO A 362 36.72 -18.67 4.63
C PRO A 362 36.89 -18.79 3.12
N THR A 363 38.08 -18.51 2.60
CA THR A 363 38.39 -18.72 1.17
C THR A 363 38.52 -20.20 0.81
N ARG A 364 38.73 -21.05 1.82
CA ARG A 364 38.87 -22.50 1.71
C ARG A 364 38.16 -23.19 2.86
N VAL A 365 37.56 -24.36 2.58
CA VAL A 365 37.02 -25.27 3.59
C VAL A 365 37.43 -26.70 3.25
N MET A 366 37.84 -27.46 4.25
CA MET A 366 38.11 -28.89 4.05
C MET A 366 36.79 -29.66 4.16
N THR A 367 36.59 -30.67 3.32
CA THR A 367 35.42 -31.58 3.43
C THR A 367 35.32 -32.13 4.86
N GLY A 368 34.15 -31.98 5.49
CA GLY A 368 33.93 -32.44 6.87
C GLY A 368 34.18 -31.39 7.95
N ASP A 369 34.72 -30.21 7.61
CA ASP A 369 34.80 -29.07 8.54
C ASP A 369 33.57 -28.17 8.41
N ASP A 370 33.20 -27.50 9.50
CA ASP A 370 32.14 -26.50 9.49
C ASP A 370 32.55 -25.29 8.63
N LEU A 371 31.65 -24.85 7.75
CA LEU A 371 31.78 -23.58 7.04
C LEU A 371 30.99 -22.50 7.77
N LYS A 372 31.70 -21.55 8.38
CA LYS A 372 31.10 -20.39 9.06
C LYS A 372 30.99 -19.22 8.09
N ILE A 373 29.79 -18.66 8.01
CA ILE A 373 29.45 -17.50 7.18
C ILE A 373 28.94 -16.42 8.11
N GLU A 374 29.65 -15.29 8.15
CA GLU A 374 29.25 -14.11 8.92
C GLU A 374 28.86 -13.01 7.93
N VAL A 375 27.63 -12.51 8.04
CA VAL A 375 27.10 -11.40 7.23
C VAL A 375 26.91 -10.21 8.15
N ARG A 376 27.54 -9.09 7.81
CA ARG A 376 27.39 -7.82 8.51
C ARG A 376 26.42 -6.93 7.77
N ALA A 377 25.45 -6.38 8.48
CA ALA A 377 24.47 -5.46 7.91
C ALA A 377 24.17 -4.29 8.86
N ASN A 378 23.93 -3.12 8.28
CA ASN A 378 23.45 -1.94 9.00
C ASN A 378 21.98 -1.71 8.67
N MET A 379 21.20 -1.24 9.64
CA MET A 379 19.89 -0.66 9.41
C MET A 379 20.06 0.81 9.09
N VAL A 380 19.64 1.21 7.89
CA VAL A 380 19.56 2.60 7.45
C VAL A 380 18.11 3.04 7.60
N VAL A 381 17.88 3.97 8.52
CA VAL A 381 16.59 4.61 8.76
C VAL A 381 16.54 5.89 7.93
N GLU A 382 15.52 6.02 7.09
CA GLU A 382 15.24 7.21 6.29
C GLU A 382 14.12 8.06 6.94
N TYR A 383 13.26 7.45 7.74
CA TYR A 383 12.17 8.11 8.46
C TYR A 383 11.87 7.37 9.78
N PRO A 384 11.57 8.06 10.90
CA PRO A 384 11.33 9.51 11.05
C PRO A 384 12.58 10.37 11.28
N THR A 385 13.71 9.75 11.63
CA THR A 385 14.98 10.44 11.81
C THR A 385 16.05 9.67 11.07
N GLU A 386 16.68 10.35 10.11
CA GLU A 386 17.74 9.75 9.30
C GLU A 386 18.90 9.27 10.17
N GLY A 387 19.34 8.04 9.95
CA GLY A 387 20.45 7.48 10.71
C GLY A 387 20.83 6.08 10.26
N THR A 388 22.04 5.68 10.62
CA THR A 388 22.57 4.35 10.35
C THR A 388 23.04 3.73 11.66
N GLN A 389 22.60 2.50 11.92
CA GLN A 389 23.00 1.73 13.09
C GLN A 389 23.22 0.26 12.72
N PRO A 390 23.98 -0.52 13.52
CA PRO A 390 24.06 -1.97 13.32
C PRO A 390 22.66 -2.60 13.35
N ALA A 391 22.35 -3.48 12.39
CA ALA A 391 21.03 -4.08 12.27
C ALA A 391 20.68 -4.94 13.50
N ASP A 392 19.60 -4.61 14.20
CA ASP A 392 19.10 -5.34 15.37
C ASP A 392 17.93 -6.28 15.03
N LYS A 393 17.49 -6.29 13.77
CA LYS A 393 16.45 -7.15 13.21
C LYS A 393 16.60 -7.29 11.69
N GLY A 394 15.82 -8.19 11.11
CA GLY A 394 15.75 -8.48 9.68
C GLY A 394 16.09 -9.94 9.36
N PHE A 395 16.12 -10.26 8.08
CA PHE A 395 16.44 -11.60 7.59
C PHE A 395 17.70 -11.58 6.72
N VAL A 396 18.45 -12.67 6.77
CA VAL A 396 19.58 -12.94 5.88
C VAL A 396 19.49 -14.40 5.47
N TYR A 397 19.33 -14.64 4.18
CA TYR A 397 19.27 -15.96 3.57
C TYR A 397 20.54 -16.21 2.76
N VAL A 398 21.09 -17.41 2.91
CA VAL A 398 22.28 -17.85 2.19
C VAL A 398 21.94 -19.07 1.35
N GLU A 399 22.40 -19.07 0.10
CA GLU A 399 22.31 -20.20 -0.83
C GLU A 399 23.69 -20.50 -1.38
N ILE A 400 24.11 -21.76 -1.32
CA ILE A 400 25.42 -22.23 -1.77
C ILE A 400 25.22 -23.12 -2.99
N ARG A 401 25.92 -22.80 -4.08
CA ARG A 401 25.88 -23.54 -5.33
C ARG A 401 27.23 -24.15 -5.68
N ASP A 402 27.20 -25.36 -6.26
CA ASP A 402 28.38 -26.00 -6.83
C ASP A 402 28.79 -25.37 -8.18
N GLU A 403 29.87 -25.89 -8.79
CA GLU A 403 30.37 -25.41 -10.11
C GLU A 403 29.35 -25.58 -11.25
N ASN A 404 28.40 -26.52 -11.11
CA ASN A 404 27.34 -26.78 -12.09
C ASN A 404 26.11 -25.89 -11.86
N GLY A 405 26.10 -25.10 -10.79
CA GLY A 405 24.99 -24.23 -10.41
C GLY A 405 23.89 -24.92 -9.59
N ASN A 406 24.10 -26.15 -9.12
CA ASN A 406 23.14 -26.84 -8.25
C ASN A 406 23.22 -26.30 -6.84
N VAL A 407 22.07 -26.07 -6.19
CA VAL A 407 22.02 -25.68 -4.78
C VAL A 407 22.40 -26.88 -3.90
N VAL A 408 23.52 -26.78 -3.20
CA VAL A 408 24.03 -27.84 -2.30
C VAL A 408 23.73 -27.57 -0.83
N TYR A 409 23.41 -26.33 -0.48
CA TYR A 409 22.98 -25.94 0.85
C TYR A 409 22.25 -24.61 0.79
N SER A 410 21.26 -24.42 1.66
CA SER A 410 20.66 -23.11 1.90
C SER A 410 20.10 -23.00 3.32
N GLY A 411 19.98 -21.78 3.82
CA GLY A 411 19.41 -21.53 5.14
C GLY A 411 19.50 -20.08 5.59
N ASP A 412 18.78 -19.79 6.67
CA ASP A 412 18.75 -18.46 7.28
C ASP A 412 19.90 -18.26 8.26
N ALA A 413 20.68 -17.20 8.05
CA ALA A 413 21.65 -16.74 9.03
C ALA A 413 20.91 -16.08 10.21
N LYS A 414 21.25 -16.47 11.43
CA LYS A 414 20.62 -15.95 12.66
C LYS A 414 21.34 -14.70 13.13
N LEU A 415 20.59 -13.72 13.62
CA LEU A 415 21.16 -12.52 14.25
C LEU A 415 21.87 -12.93 15.55
N ALA A 416 23.20 -12.96 15.52
CA ALA A 416 24.03 -13.33 16.68
C ALA A 416 24.17 -12.16 17.65
N LYS A 417 24.31 -10.94 17.09
CA LYS A 417 24.32 -9.65 17.81
C LYS A 417 24.01 -8.54 16.82
N ALA A 418 23.72 -7.33 17.31
CA ALA A 418 23.45 -6.19 16.45
C ALA A 418 24.53 -6.02 15.36
N GLY A 419 24.08 -6.04 14.11
CA GLY A 419 24.85 -5.91 12.88
C GLY A 419 25.53 -7.17 12.39
N VAL A 420 25.37 -8.33 13.04
CA VAL A 420 26.06 -9.58 12.69
C VAL A 420 25.09 -10.75 12.64
N PHE A 421 24.90 -11.29 11.44
CA PHE A 421 24.15 -12.51 11.16
C PHE A 421 25.12 -13.65 10.87
N GLU A 422 24.87 -14.83 11.47
CA GLU A 422 25.75 -15.98 11.33
C GLU A 422 24.99 -17.20 10.83
N LEU A 423 25.60 -17.92 9.88
CA LEU A 423 25.16 -19.23 9.41
C LEU A 423 26.36 -20.18 9.50
N VAL A 424 26.13 -21.36 10.08
CA VAL A 424 27.12 -22.44 10.13
C VAL A 424 26.59 -23.59 9.30
N VAL A 425 27.28 -23.89 8.20
CA VAL A 425 27.06 -25.12 7.44
C VAL A 425 27.79 -26.25 8.19
N PRO A 426 27.07 -27.27 8.70
CA PRO A 426 27.72 -28.33 9.46
C PRO A 426 28.71 -29.11 8.61
N GLY A 427 29.79 -29.58 9.22
CA GLY A 427 30.79 -30.44 8.56
C GLY A 427 30.17 -31.70 7.95
N SER A 428 29.07 -32.21 8.51
CA SER A 428 28.32 -33.34 7.93
C SER A 428 27.75 -33.03 6.54
N GLU A 429 27.44 -31.77 6.25
CA GLU A 429 27.01 -31.34 4.91
C GLU A 429 28.21 -31.12 3.99
N THR A 430 29.25 -30.41 4.45
CA THR A 430 30.45 -30.15 3.65
C THR A 430 31.23 -31.43 3.32
N ALA A 431 31.08 -32.50 4.11
CA ALA A 431 31.64 -33.83 3.83
C ALA A 431 31.09 -34.46 2.54
N LYS A 432 29.89 -34.07 2.12
CA LYS A 432 29.22 -34.56 0.90
C LYS A 432 29.65 -33.79 -0.35
N TRP A 433 30.37 -32.68 -0.18
CA TRP A 433 30.76 -31.80 -1.28
C TRP A 433 32.01 -32.33 -1.98
N GLU A 434 32.06 -32.13 -3.29
CA GLU A 434 33.22 -32.44 -4.11
C GLU A 434 34.29 -31.36 -3.96
N ALA A 435 35.54 -31.69 -4.31
CA ALA A 435 36.57 -30.65 -4.38
C ALA A 435 36.28 -29.73 -5.56
N GLY A 436 36.32 -28.43 -5.35
CA GLY A 436 36.00 -27.46 -6.38
C GLY A 436 35.59 -26.11 -5.83
N ARG A 437 35.18 -25.23 -6.74
CA ARG A 437 34.68 -23.89 -6.45
C ARG A 437 33.19 -23.94 -6.10
N TYR A 438 32.83 -23.28 -5.02
CA TYR A 438 31.44 -23.09 -4.61
C TYR A 438 31.14 -21.60 -4.49
N ASP A 439 29.98 -21.20 -5.01
CA ASP A 439 29.50 -19.83 -4.94
C ASP A 439 28.46 -19.69 -3.83
N ILE A 440 28.63 -18.69 -2.97
CA ILE A 440 27.77 -18.38 -1.84
C ILE A 440 27.01 -17.10 -2.19
N TYR A 441 25.72 -17.23 -2.40
CA TYR A 441 24.80 -16.14 -2.63
C TYR A 441 24.18 -15.74 -1.29
N VAL A 442 24.29 -14.46 -0.96
CA VAL A 442 23.68 -13.87 0.23
C VAL A 442 22.61 -12.90 -0.23
N LYS A 443 21.43 -12.97 0.36
CA LYS A 443 20.38 -11.95 0.23
C LYS A 443 19.84 -11.60 1.61
N GLY A 444 19.43 -10.37 1.80
CA GLY A 444 18.84 -9.96 3.08
C GLY A 444 18.01 -8.70 2.97
N GLY A 445 17.27 -8.43 4.04
CA GLY A 445 16.32 -7.33 4.10
C GLY A 445 15.71 -7.18 5.48
N LEU A 446 14.96 -6.09 5.67
CA LEU A 446 14.34 -5.79 6.96
C LEU A 446 13.09 -6.65 7.23
N ILE A 447 12.36 -6.97 6.16
CA ILE A 447 11.12 -7.74 6.17
C ILE A 447 11.36 -8.94 5.27
N GLU A 448 10.92 -10.12 5.70
CA GLU A 448 11.00 -11.34 4.92
C GLU A 448 10.38 -11.14 3.53
N ASP A 449 10.98 -11.74 2.50
CA ASP A 449 10.65 -11.56 1.07
C ASP A 449 10.93 -10.18 0.45
N VAL A 450 11.23 -9.14 1.24
CA VAL A 450 11.67 -7.83 0.73
C VAL A 450 13.20 -7.73 0.76
N THR A 451 13.85 -8.18 -0.31
CA THR A 451 15.33 -8.15 -0.41
C THR A 451 15.84 -6.72 -0.64
N SER A 452 16.63 -6.18 0.29
CA SER A 452 17.26 -4.86 0.18
C SER A 452 18.73 -4.92 -0.23
N PHE A 453 19.41 -6.05 -0.04
CA PHE A 453 20.78 -6.26 -0.53
C PHE A 453 21.01 -7.70 -0.99
N THR A 454 21.98 -7.86 -1.90
CA THR A 454 22.52 -9.16 -2.31
C THR A 454 24.05 -9.08 -2.43
N ASP A 455 24.74 -10.20 -2.24
CA ASP A 455 26.17 -10.34 -2.50
C ASP A 455 26.50 -11.77 -2.94
N LYS A 456 27.67 -11.93 -3.57
CA LYS A 456 28.20 -13.21 -4.00
C LYS A 456 29.64 -13.37 -3.52
N LYS A 457 29.91 -14.42 -2.75
CA LYS A 457 31.25 -14.85 -2.36
C LYS A 457 31.57 -16.21 -2.95
N THR A 458 32.83 -16.61 -2.85
CA THR A 458 33.31 -17.89 -3.34
C THR A 458 34.17 -18.55 -2.29
N VAL A 459 33.99 -19.86 -2.12
CA VAL A 459 34.83 -20.72 -1.27
C VAL A 459 35.35 -21.89 -2.12
N VAL A 460 36.57 -22.32 -1.86
CA VAL A 460 37.15 -23.51 -2.48
C VAL A 460 37.09 -24.68 -1.51
N VAL A 461 36.41 -25.75 -1.90
CA VAL A 461 36.33 -26.99 -1.12
C VAL A 461 37.51 -27.89 -1.46
N ILE A 462 38.18 -28.41 -0.44
CA ILE A 462 39.35 -29.28 -0.58
C ILE A 462 39.06 -30.61 0.13
N LYS A 463 39.29 -31.73 -0.54
CA LYS A 463 39.14 -33.07 0.08
C LYS A 463 40.20 -33.27 1.17
N LYS A 464 39.79 -33.70 2.36
CA LYS A 464 40.74 -34.16 3.39
C LYS A 464 41.46 -35.42 2.90
N GLN A 465 42.78 -35.38 2.84
CA GLN A 465 43.57 -36.59 2.59
C GLN A 465 43.53 -37.48 3.84
N VAL A 466 43.01 -38.70 3.68
CA VAL A 466 43.19 -39.77 4.67
C VAL A 466 44.63 -40.25 4.55
N THR A 467 45.51 -39.81 5.44
CA THR A 467 46.82 -40.43 5.60
C THR A 467 46.63 -41.75 6.32
N SER A 468 46.60 -42.86 5.58
CA SER A 468 46.79 -44.18 6.16
C SER A 468 48.21 -44.25 6.74
N PRO A 469 48.42 -44.77 7.97
CA PRO A 469 49.76 -44.91 8.53
C PRO A 469 50.56 -45.88 7.68
N SER A 470 51.72 -45.46 7.18
CA SER A 470 52.64 -46.35 6.47
C SER A 470 53.19 -47.39 7.45
N SER A 471 52.98 -48.67 7.15
CA SER A 471 53.62 -49.80 7.85
C SER A 471 55.16 -49.64 7.84
N PRO A 472 55.87 -50.03 8.92
CA PRO A 472 57.31 -49.89 9.00
C PRO A 472 58.02 -50.90 8.08
N THR A 473 58.85 -50.41 7.17
CA THR A 473 59.72 -51.24 6.34
C THR A 473 60.98 -51.64 7.14
N SER A 474 61.20 -52.95 7.31
CA SER A 474 62.44 -53.51 7.86
C SER A 474 63.65 -53.26 6.94
N PRO A 475 64.88 -53.13 7.49
CA PRO A 475 66.04 -52.69 6.72
C PRO A 475 66.92 -53.84 6.20
N THR A 476 67.49 -53.58 5.01
CA THR A 476 68.84 -53.93 4.53
C THR A 476 69.16 -55.34 3.99
N ALA A 477 69.55 -55.38 2.71
CA ALA A 477 70.84 -55.96 2.26
C ALA A 477 71.29 -55.38 0.90
N SER A 478 72.42 -54.68 0.92
CA SER A 478 73.34 -54.25 -0.15
C SER A 478 73.99 -55.46 -0.87
N SER A 479 74.53 -55.48 -2.11
CA SER A 479 75.35 -54.56 -2.94
C SER A 479 75.60 -55.26 -4.33
N PRO A 480 76.56 -54.90 -5.22
CA PRO A 480 76.37 -54.06 -6.42
C PRO A 480 76.86 -54.68 -7.77
N SER A 481 76.65 -53.98 -8.89
CA SER A 481 77.65 -53.62 -9.95
C SER A 481 77.07 -53.47 -11.38
N PRO A 482 77.73 -52.72 -12.29
CA PRO A 482 77.08 -51.91 -13.34
C PRO A 482 77.45 -52.34 -14.79
N THR A 483 77.15 -51.45 -15.75
CA THR A 483 77.64 -51.36 -17.18
C THR A 483 76.62 -51.94 -18.18
N SER A 484 76.23 -51.36 -19.32
CA SER A 484 76.69 -50.26 -20.20
C SER A 484 75.57 -49.87 -21.19
N THR A 485 75.55 -48.61 -21.65
CA THR A 485 74.92 -48.09 -22.89
C THR A 485 75.69 -48.59 -24.15
N PRO A 486 75.22 -48.51 -25.43
CA PRO A 486 74.82 -47.25 -26.09
C PRO A 486 73.80 -47.29 -27.27
N THR A 487 73.42 -46.07 -27.72
CA THR A 487 73.13 -45.59 -29.10
C THR A 487 71.76 -45.72 -29.82
N SER A 488 71.19 -44.54 -30.12
CA SER A 488 70.26 -44.06 -31.19
C SER A 488 70.60 -44.54 -32.63
N PRO A 489 69.78 -44.33 -33.73
CA PRO A 489 69.05 -43.11 -34.19
C PRO A 489 67.64 -43.29 -34.84
N THR A 490 66.81 -42.23 -34.90
CA THR A 490 66.27 -41.46 -36.09
C THR A 490 65.55 -42.34 -37.15
N GLU A 491 64.40 -42.05 -37.80
CA GLU A 491 63.88 -40.83 -38.46
C GLU A 491 62.51 -41.16 -39.15
N THR A 492 61.62 -40.17 -39.29
CA THR A 492 60.63 -39.87 -40.39
C THR A 492 59.62 -40.88 -41.01
N GLY A 493 58.44 -40.35 -41.38
CA GLY A 493 57.65 -40.75 -42.57
C GLY A 493 56.13 -40.88 -42.35
N ILE A 494 55.31 -39.83 -42.51
CA ILE A 494 54.52 -39.43 -43.72
C ILE A 494 53.33 -40.34 -44.09
N CYS A 495 52.11 -39.77 -44.02
CA CYS A 495 50.95 -39.83 -44.95
C CYS A 495 49.69 -39.48 -44.14
N GLY A 496 48.91 -38.43 -44.41
CA GLY A 496 48.25 -38.13 -45.68
C GLY A 496 46.74 -38.42 -45.55
N PRO A 497 45.85 -37.80 -46.36
CA PRO A 497 44.93 -36.76 -45.86
C PRO A 497 43.43 -36.98 -46.19
N ALA A 498 42.54 -36.22 -45.56
CA ALA A 498 41.30 -35.66 -46.15
C ALA A 498 40.68 -34.67 -45.14
N ALA A 499 40.61 -33.35 -45.37
CA ALA A 499 39.76 -32.62 -46.32
C ALA A 499 38.26 -32.81 -46.01
N LEU A 500 37.37 -31.81 -45.92
CA LEU A 500 37.39 -30.37 -46.23
C LEU A 500 36.02 -29.80 -45.76
N VAL A 501 36.00 -28.51 -45.35
CA VAL A 501 34.95 -27.49 -45.58
C VAL A 501 33.64 -27.60 -44.77
N GLY A 502 33.10 -26.52 -44.15
CA GLY A 502 33.41 -25.10 -44.31
C GLY A 502 32.83 -24.19 -43.22
N LEU A 503 33.61 -23.14 -42.95
CA LEU A 503 33.24 -21.87 -42.32
C LEU A 503 32.31 -21.06 -43.24
N ALA A 504 31.42 -20.22 -42.69
CA ALA A 504 31.45 -18.74 -42.72
C ALA A 504 29.99 -18.26 -43.01
N LEU A 505 29.41 -17.13 -42.58
CA LEU A 505 29.83 -15.85 -41.98
C LEU A 505 28.56 -15.13 -41.43
N LEU A 506 28.81 -14.15 -40.54
CA LEU A 506 27.97 -13.13 -39.86
C LEU A 506 27.15 -12.16 -40.82
N PRO A 507 26.59 -11.01 -40.37
CA PRO A 507 25.42 -10.70 -39.52
C PRO A 507 24.47 -9.62 -40.17
N LEU A 508 23.61 -8.97 -39.37
CA LEU A 508 22.91 -7.66 -39.55
C LEU A 508 21.40 -7.60 -39.93
N LEU A 509 20.68 -6.85 -39.07
CA LEU A 509 19.76 -5.71 -39.32
C LEU A 509 18.22 -5.84 -39.43
N LEU A 510 17.58 -4.92 -38.68
CA LEU A 510 16.30 -4.20 -38.86
C LEU A 510 15.01 -4.92 -38.37
N ARG A 511 14.32 -4.44 -37.31
CA ARG A 511 13.51 -3.20 -37.16
C ARG A 511 12.29 -3.15 -38.10
N ARG A 512 11.09 -3.50 -37.60
CA ARG A 512 9.89 -2.62 -37.64
C ARG A 512 8.64 -3.25 -37.00
N ARG A 513 7.96 -2.37 -36.25
CA ARG A 513 6.57 -2.35 -35.78
C ARG A 513 5.54 -3.09 -36.66
N LYS A 514 4.57 -3.71 -36.01
CA LYS A 514 3.17 -3.26 -36.04
C LYS A 514 2.63 -3.26 -34.62
#